data_AF-A0A7V0TPY7-F1
#
_entry.id   AF-A0A7V0TPY7-F1
#
_cell.length_a   1.000
_cell.length_b   1.000
_cell.length_c   1.000
_cell.angle_alpha   90.00
_cell.angle_beta   90.00
_cell.angle_gamma   90.00
#
_symmetry.space_group_name_H-M   'P 1'
#
loop_
_entity.id
_entity.type
_entity.pdbx_description
1 polymer ?
#
loop_
_entity_poly.entity_id
_entity_poly.type
_entity_poly.pdbx_seq_one_letter_code
_entity_poly.pdbx_strand_id
1 'polypeptide(L)'
;MIRYFLFLSLLVLMAPVARTQDISVPLPVIVDTDGAPDDMRALCMLLSLQEVELLGVVASDGAVDPLTGYEKARQLFASAGTPHIPLATGRKHIADPPPWREFCTSVPWADGLAEGKEKPEAAVPLMNRWLNRGKERVILICLGSLTSVSDLLAAYPESRDKIRKIVWYNEGLEYRPLTNYALDREAAERVLSSGITLDVIGVTDRPEMKWTEEMIATVEDTETLAAKLIAAMFRSKAFTAGRHGKEAGVMIWDELIPVYLIYPELFDMEPDLERPNLAVSKDYFPAGISDRILQILSGQYSLENNIVFDVFPVDPGLYAYDVRERMQEILEKHGREEWKLGVLTNEIHGHLGIYSIVGAKMGLKARELLGAAVDDAEVLSYAGSLPPLSCLNDGLQVSTGATVGMGTIRVVEGEGLAARAVVTAGGKSVDMRLKPEYERQVEDDISRGILLYGNLTEGYWKLIRELALKYWADWDRDEMFEVVEKGK
;
A
#
# COMPACT_ATOMS: atom_id res chain seq x y z
N MET A 1 32.02 37.82 -28.39
CA MET A 1 32.74 36.72 -27.71
C MET A 1 32.29 36.76 -26.24
N ILE A 2 31.26 36.07 -25.73
CA ILE A 2 30.85 34.64 -25.80
C ILE A 2 32.08 33.77 -25.51
N ARG A 3 32.18 32.96 -24.43
CA ARG A 3 31.23 32.48 -23.39
C ARG A 3 32.09 31.96 -22.22
N TYR A 4 31.61 32.14 -20.99
CA TYR A 4 32.02 31.36 -19.82
C TYR A 4 31.44 29.95 -19.92
N PHE A 5 32.27 28.91 -19.76
CA PHE A 5 31.82 27.53 -19.55
C PHE A 5 32.01 27.18 -18.07
N LEU A 6 30.91 27.19 -17.32
CA LEU A 6 30.80 26.53 -16.02
C LEU A 6 30.58 25.04 -16.27
N PHE A 7 31.54 24.22 -15.84
CA PHE A 7 31.37 22.78 -15.70
C PHE A 7 30.44 22.54 -14.50
N LEU A 8 29.13 22.43 -14.76
CA LEU A 8 28.19 21.87 -13.80
C LEU A 8 28.18 20.36 -14.03
N SER A 9 28.91 19.63 -13.19
CA SER A 9 28.83 18.18 -13.10
C SER A 9 27.40 17.78 -12.71
N LEU A 10 26.66 17.21 -13.65
CA LEU A 10 25.44 16.45 -13.38
C LEU A 10 25.81 15.24 -12.51
N LEU A 11 25.75 15.41 -11.19
CA LEU A 11 25.50 14.29 -10.29
C LEU A 11 24.02 13.99 -10.41
N VAL A 12 23.68 13.04 -11.28
CA VAL A 12 22.40 12.34 -11.20
C VAL A 12 22.46 11.54 -9.89
N LEU A 13 22.00 12.16 -8.81
CA LEU A 13 21.56 11.42 -7.62
C LEU A 13 20.45 10.49 -8.10
N MET A 14 20.82 9.25 -8.41
CA MET A 14 19.87 8.15 -8.37
C MET A 14 19.52 7.96 -6.89
N ALA A 15 18.63 8.82 -6.39
CA ALA A 15 17.76 8.41 -5.32
C ALA A 15 17.10 7.11 -5.79
N PRO A 16 17.01 6.06 -4.96
CA PRO A 16 16.11 4.97 -5.28
C PRO A 16 14.74 5.62 -5.45
N VAL A 17 14.29 5.75 -6.69
CA VAL A 17 12.87 5.95 -6.97
C VAL A 17 12.23 4.80 -6.23
N ALA A 18 11.54 5.12 -5.13
CA ALA A 18 10.68 4.19 -4.45
C ALA A 18 9.75 3.69 -5.57
N ARG A 19 10.05 2.51 -6.11
CA ARG A 19 9.13 1.83 -7.00
C ARG A 19 7.94 1.56 -6.13
N THR A 20 6.94 2.42 -6.28
CA THR A 20 5.59 2.22 -5.78
C THR A 20 5.22 0.80 -6.17
N GLN A 21 5.08 -0.05 -5.16
CA GLN A 21 4.74 -1.43 -5.40
C GLN A 21 3.36 -1.41 -6.04
N ASP A 22 3.23 -2.11 -7.16
CA ASP A 22 1.96 -2.30 -7.82
C ASP A 22 1.09 -3.13 -6.86
N ILE A 23 0.16 -2.49 -6.14
CA ILE A 23 -0.68 -3.09 -5.07
C ILE A 23 -1.70 -4.09 -5.63
N SER A 24 -1.65 -4.40 -6.93
CA SER A 24 -2.56 -5.35 -7.57
C SER A 24 -2.44 -6.80 -7.06
N VAL A 25 -1.38 -7.13 -6.30
CA VAL A 25 -1.21 -8.44 -5.64
C VAL A 25 -0.82 -8.23 -4.17
N PRO A 26 -1.51 -8.87 -3.20
CA PRO A 26 -1.12 -8.83 -1.79
C PRO A 26 0.33 -9.28 -1.58
N LEU A 27 1.03 -8.61 -0.68
CA LEU A 27 2.41 -8.85 -0.30
C LEU A 27 2.51 -10.14 0.50
N PRO A 28 3.19 -11.20 -0.01
CA PRO A 28 3.38 -12.41 0.76
C PRO A 28 4.36 -12.15 1.91
N VAL A 29 3.91 -12.36 3.14
CA VAL A 29 4.71 -12.15 4.34
C VAL A 29 4.78 -13.42 5.21
N ILE A 30 5.92 -13.62 5.86
CA ILE A 30 6.07 -14.55 6.99
C ILE A 30 6.47 -13.70 8.20
N VAL A 31 5.80 -13.90 9.33
CA VAL A 31 6.12 -13.18 10.58
C VAL A 31 6.89 -14.09 11.52
N ASP A 32 7.93 -13.57 12.16
CA ASP A 32 8.69 -14.20 13.23
C ASP A 32 8.52 -13.38 14.50
N THR A 33 7.79 -13.91 15.48
CA THR A 33 7.37 -13.22 16.70
C THR A 33 7.91 -13.91 17.94
N ASP A 34 8.29 -13.15 18.96
CA ASP A 34 8.65 -13.70 20.27
C ASP A 34 7.49 -13.66 21.29
N GLY A 35 6.32 -13.20 20.83
CA GLY A 35 5.04 -13.26 21.50
C GLY A 35 4.80 -12.23 22.59
N ALA A 36 5.51 -11.09 22.54
CA ALA A 36 5.20 -9.96 23.41
C ALA A 36 3.81 -9.36 23.07
N PRO A 37 3.25 -8.54 23.98
CA PRO A 37 1.97 -7.90 23.71
C PRO A 37 1.96 -7.01 22.46
N ASP A 38 3.06 -6.32 22.19
CA ASP A 38 3.32 -5.51 21.01
C ASP A 38 3.39 -6.34 19.72
N ASP A 39 4.08 -7.49 19.69
CA ASP A 39 4.04 -8.38 18.53
C ASP A 39 2.60 -8.79 18.16
N MET A 40 1.79 -9.10 19.18
CA MET A 40 0.42 -9.56 18.97
C MET A 40 -0.48 -8.42 18.49
N ARG A 41 -0.22 -7.17 18.89
CA ARG A 41 -0.87 -5.98 18.28
C ARG A 41 -0.41 -5.79 16.85
N ALA A 42 0.87 -5.97 16.53
CA ALA A 42 1.37 -5.92 15.16
C ALA A 42 0.73 -7.01 14.28
N LEU A 43 0.56 -8.23 14.79
CA LEU A 43 -0.18 -9.30 14.11
C LEU A 43 -1.65 -8.91 13.88
N CYS A 44 -2.35 -8.32 14.86
CA CYS A 44 -3.69 -7.77 14.65
C CYS A 44 -3.74 -6.74 13.52
N MET A 45 -2.75 -5.84 13.44
CA MET A 45 -2.67 -4.86 12.37
C MET A 45 -2.40 -5.51 11.01
N LEU A 46 -1.48 -6.46 10.91
CA LEU A 46 -1.19 -7.19 9.67
C LEU A 46 -2.42 -7.95 9.15
N LEU A 47 -3.25 -8.50 10.05
CA LEU A 47 -4.51 -9.15 9.68
C LEU A 47 -5.58 -8.18 9.16
N SER A 48 -5.47 -6.89 9.50
CA SER A 48 -6.37 -5.83 8.99
C SER A 48 -5.94 -5.28 7.63
N LEU A 49 -4.72 -5.58 7.18
CA LEU A 49 -4.18 -5.11 5.91
C LEU A 49 -4.59 -6.05 4.76
N GLN A 50 -5.33 -5.55 3.79
CA GLN A 50 -5.78 -6.35 2.64
C GLN A 50 -4.64 -6.63 1.65
N GLU A 51 -3.62 -5.79 1.70
CA GLU A 51 -2.41 -5.83 0.88
C GLU A 51 -1.36 -6.76 1.46
N VAL A 52 -1.65 -7.46 2.55
CA VAL A 52 -0.74 -8.41 3.19
C VAL A 52 -1.34 -9.81 3.11
N GLU A 53 -0.65 -10.72 2.44
CA GLU A 53 -0.93 -12.16 2.50
C GLU A 53 -0.03 -12.79 3.56
N LEU A 54 -0.59 -13.08 4.74
CA LEU A 54 0.13 -13.78 5.80
C LEU A 54 0.26 -15.27 5.49
N LEU A 55 1.45 -15.70 5.03
CA LEU A 55 1.73 -17.08 4.66
C LEU A 55 1.88 -18.01 5.86
N GLY A 56 2.34 -17.47 6.99
CA GLY A 56 2.50 -18.19 8.25
C GLY A 56 3.26 -17.38 9.28
N VAL A 57 3.21 -17.84 10.53
CA VAL A 57 3.90 -17.21 11.67
C VAL A 57 4.77 -18.20 12.42
N VAL A 58 5.98 -17.77 12.76
CA VAL A 58 6.92 -18.47 13.62
C VAL A 58 6.86 -17.86 15.01
N ALA A 59 6.65 -18.68 16.03
CA ALA A 59 6.85 -18.29 17.42
C ALA A 59 8.28 -18.64 17.86
N SER A 60 9.12 -17.63 18.01
CA SER A 60 10.52 -17.70 18.45
C SER A 60 10.64 -17.49 19.97
N ASP A 61 11.85 -17.72 20.50
CA ASP A 61 12.16 -17.51 21.92
C ASP A 61 12.55 -16.04 22.14
N GLY A 62 11.98 -15.38 23.16
CA GLY A 62 12.23 -13.97 23.48
C GLY A 62 11.36 -13.47 24.63
N ALA A 63 10.41 -12.58 24.37
CA ALA A 63 9.47 -12.11 25.37
C ALA A 63 8.64 -13.25 26.00
N VAL A 64 8.30 -14.30 25.25
CA VAL A 64 7.85 -15.58 25.81
C VAL A 64 8.65 -16.75 25.24
N ASP A 65 8.45 -17.97 25.76
CA ASP A 65 9.04 -19.15 25.15
C ASP A 65 8.24 -19.57 23.88
N PRO A 66 8.88 -20.29 22.93
CA PRO A 66 8.26 -20.59 21.63
C PRO A 66 6.88 -21.26 21.69
N LEU A 67 6.67 -22.18 22.65
CA LEU A 67 5.40 -22.91 22.74
C LEU A 67 4.28 -22.00 23.28
N THR A 68 4.60 -21.15 24.26
CA THR A 68 3.68 -20.14 24.76
C THR A 68 3.33 -19.11 23.68
N GLY A 69 4.32 -18.64 22.92
CA GLY A 69 4.09 -17.72 21.80
C GLY A 69 3.19 -18.34 20.72
N TYR A 70 3.43 -19.61 20.39
CA TYR A 70 2.60 -20.38 19.46
C TYR A 70 1.14 -20.47 19.91
N GLU A 71 0.88 -20.80 21.18
CA GLU A 71 -0.49 -20.87 21.68
C GLU A 71 -1.19 -19.51 21.71
N LYS A 72 -0.46 -18.43 22.04
CA LYS A 72 -1.00 -17.06 21.96
C LYS A 72 -1.38 -16.68 20.53
N ALA A 73 -0.50 -16.90 19.56
CA ALA A 73 -0.80 -16.63 18.15
C ALA A 73 -1.97 -17.48 17.64
N ARG A 74 -2.04 -18.77 18.02
CA ARG A 74 -3.15 -19.67 17.68
C ARG A 74 -4.49 -19.17 18.24
N GLN A 75 -4.48 -18.75 19.50
CA GLN A 75 -5.65 -18.19 20.18
C GLN A 75 -6.10 -16.86 19.54
N LEU A 76 -5.14 -16.01 19.19
CA LEU A 76 -5.37 -14.76 18.47
C LEU A 76 -6.05 -15.03 17.14
N PHE A 77 -5.50 -15.92 16.31
CA PHE A 77 -6.04 -16.24 14.98
C PHE A 77 -7.41 -16.91 15.05
N ALA A 78 -7.64 -17.78 16.04
CA ALA A 78 -8.97 -18.34 16.26
C ALA A 78 -9.98 -17.23 16.62
N SER A 79 -9.60 -16.29 17.48
CA SER A 79 -10.46 -15.16 17.86
C SER A 79 -10.63 -14.14 16.75
N ALA A 80 -9.65 -14.01 15.86
CA ALA A 80 -9.67 -13.15 14.68
C ALA A 80 -10.42 -13.76 13.49
N GLY A 81 -10.97 -14.97 13.61
CA GLY A 81 -11.69 -15.66 12.53
C GLY A 81 -10.78 -16.21 11.43
N THR A 82 -9.47 -16.29 11.67
CA THR A 82 -8.45 -16.77 10.73
C THR A 82 -7.68 -18.01 11.24
N PRO A 83 -8.35 -19.05 11.80
CA PRO A 83 -7.68 -20.19 12.45
C PRO A 83 -6.85 -21.06 11.50
N HIS A 84 -6.90 -20.81 10.20
CA HIS A 84 -6.22 -21.55 9.15
C HIS A 84 -4.80 -21.04 8.86
N ILE A 85 -4.40 -19.89 9.43
CA ILE A 85 -3.05 -19.35 9.23
C ILE A 85 -2.03 -20.33 9.85
N PRO A 86 -1.08 -20.83 9.05
CA PRO A 86 -0.07 -21.78 9.53
C PRO A 86 0.82 -21.20 10.64
N LEU A 87 1.14 -22.03 11.63
CA LEU A 87 2.00 -21.68 12.77
C LEU A 87 3.16 -22.66 12.92
N ALA A 88 4.33 -22.14 13.31
CA ALA A 88 5.52 -22.92 13.62
C ALA A 88 6.14 -22.49 14.96
N THR A 89 6.99 -23.34 15.51
CA THR A 89 7.82 -23.01 16.69
C THR A 89 9.31 -23.00 16.36
N GLY A 90 9.99 -21.94 16.77
CA GLY A 90 11.44 -21.84 16.77
C GLY A 90 12.09 -22.67 17.89
N ARG A 91 13.43 -22.70 17.93
CA ARG A 91 14.15 -23.37 19.00
C ARG A 91 14.20 -22.50 20.27
N LYS A 92 14.04 -23.14 21.43
CA LYS A 92 14.31 -22.51 22.72
C LYS A 92 15.82 -22.44 22.95
N HIS A 93 16.35 -21.26 23.23
CA HIS A 93 17.78 -21.01 23.33
C HIS A 93 18.19 -19.92 24.33
N ILE A 94 17.28 -19.04 24.73
CA ILE A 94 17.57 -18.00 25.71
C ILE A 94 17.67 -18.65 27.09
N ALA A 95 18.89 -18.70 27.61
CA ALA A 95 19.20 -19.31 28.91
C ALA A 95 18.62 -18.51 30.07
N ASP A 96 18.79 -17.18 30.03
CA ASP A 96 18.31 -16.23 31.04
C ASP A 96 17.15 -15.40 30.44
N PRO A 97 15.89 -15.73 30.77
CA PRO A 97 14.73 -15.00 30.26
C PRO A 97 14.75 -13.50 30.61
N PRO A 98 14.22 -12.63 29.73
CA PRO A 98 14.12 -11.22 30.07
C PRO A 98 13.15 -10.98 31.26
N PRO A 99 13.34 -9.91 32.05
CA PRO A 99 12.55 -9.64 33.26
C PRO A 99 11.03 -9.43 33.03
N TRP A 100 10.62 -9.20 31.79
CA TRP A 100 9.22 -9.06 31.40
C TRP A 100 8.57 -10.37 30.95
N ARG A 101 9.30 -11.48 30.84
CA ARG A 101 8.74 -12.73 30.29
C ARG A 101 7.50 -13.24 31.03
N GLU A 102 7.50 -13.18 32.35
CA GLU A 102 6.34 -13.58 33.17
C GLU A 102 5.12 -12.69 32.90
N PHE A 103 5.33 -11.38 32.76
CA PHE A 103 4.27 -10.44 32.39
C PHE A 103 3.71 -10.77 31.01
N CYS A 104 4.55 -10.86 29.97
CA CYS A 104 4.11 -11.17 28.61
C CYS A 104 3.36 -12.52 28.53
N THR A 105 3.83 -13.52 29.29
CA THR A 105 3.17 -14.83 29.43
C THR A 105 1.76 -14.68 29.99
N SER A 106 1.55 -13.82 30.99
CA SER A 106 0.25 -13.61 31.64
C SER A 106 -0.81 -12.89 30.78
N VAL A 107 -0.39 -12.12 29.77
CA VAL A 107 -1.32 -11.28 28.98
C VAL A 107 -2.18 -12.14 28.04
N PRO A 108 -3.52 -12.12 28.17
CA PRO A 108 -4.40 -12.93 27.32
C PRO A 108 -4.62 -12.29 25.95
N TRP A 109 -4.84 -13.14 24.94
CA TRP A 109 -5.19 -12.75 23.56
C TRP A 109 -6.46 -13.43 23.04
N ALA A 110 -7.04 -14.31 23.86
CA ALA A 110 -8.38 -14.87 23.69
C ALA A 110 -8.94 -15.26 25.06
N ASP A 111 -10.26 -15.24 25.19
CA ASP A 111 -10.96 -15.74 26.37
C ASP A 111 -11.49 -17.16 26.12
N GLY A 112 -11.23 -18.07 27.05
CA GLY A 112 -11.92 -19.38 27.11
C GLY A 112 -11.55 -20.41 26.04
N LEU A 113 -10.52 -20.16 25.22
CA LEU A 113 -10.00 -21.15 24.29
C LEU A 113 -9.06 -22.14 25.01
N ALA A 114 -9.39 -23.42 24.94
CA ALA A 114 -8.51 -24.47 25.43
C ALA A 114 -7.21 -24.53 24.59
N GLU A 115 -6.13 -25.01 25.21
CA GLU A 115 -4.86 -25.29 24.53
C GLU A 115 -5.08 -26.25 23.35
N GLY A 116 -4.32 -26.01 22.27
CA GLY A 116 -4.31 -26.88 21.11
C GLY A 116 -3.80 -28.27 21.48
N LYS A 117 -4.36 -29.32 20.87
CA LYS A 117 -3.85 -30.69 21.02
C LYS A 117 -2.78 -31.04 19.98
N GLU A 118 -2.63 -30.21 18.96
CA GLU A 118 -1.68 -30.43 17.87
C GLU A 118 -0.28 -30.04 18.30
N LYS A 119 0.68 -30.91 18.01
CA LYS A 119 2.08 -30.62 18.28
C LYS A 119 2.57 -29.62 17.23
N PRO A 120 3.18 -28.48 17.63
CA PRO A 120 3.66 -27.50 16.67
C PRO A 120 4.76 -28.08 15.78
N GLU A 121 4.74 -27.72 14.50
CA GLU A 121 5.83 -28.01 13.59
C GLU A 121 7.04 -27.10 13.85
N ALA A 122 8.23 -27.55 13.46
CA ALA A 122 9.45 -26.77 13.58
C ALA A 122 9.51 -25.66 12.52
N ALA A 123 9.98 -24.47 12.92
CA ALA A 123 10.05 -23.28 12.07
C ALA A 123 10.82 -23.49 10.77
N VAL A 124 12.07 -23.93 10.85
CA VAL A 124 12.99 -24.02 9.69
C VAL A 124 12.41 -24.78 8.49
N PRO A 125 11.93 -26.04 8.61
CA PRO A 125 11.35 -26.75 7.47
C PRO A 125 10.04 -26.13 6.97
N LEU A 126 9.25 -25.51 7.85
CA LEU A 126 7.96 -24.93 7.47
C LEU A 126 8.11 -23.58 6.77
N MET A 127 9.03 -22.72 7.25
CA MET A 127 9.43 -21.49 6.57
C MET A 127 9.93 -21.77 5.15
N ASN A 128 10.79 -22.78 4.97
CA ASN A 128 11.25 -23.19 3.64
C ASN A 128 10.07 -23.59 2.72
N ARG A 129 9.06 -24.29 3.24
CA ARG A 129 7.85 -24.62 2.45
C ARG A 129 7.06 -23.37 2.07
N TRP A 130 6.86 -22.43 2.99
CA TRP A 130 6.15 -21.19 2.73
C TRP A 130 6.86 -20.33 1.66
N LEU A 131 8.18 -20.20 1.76
CA LEU A 131 9.01 -19.49 0.77
C LEU A 131 8.94 -20.09 -0.65
N ASN A 132 8.61 -21.37 -0.76
CA ASN A 132 8.51 -22.09 -2.03
C ASN A 132 7.06 -22.29 -2.51
N ARG A 133 6.06 -21.74 -1.82
CA ARG A 133 4.63 -21.88 -2.18
C ARG A 133 4.26 -21.11 -3.46
N GLY A 134 4.86 -19.94 -3.67
CA GLY A 134 4.55 -19.02 -4.76
C GLY A 134 5.74 -18.75 -5.68
N LYS A 135 5.47 -17.99 -6.76
CA LYS A 135 6.52 -17.44 -7.64
C LYS A 135 7.12 -16.15 -7.10
N GLU A 136 6.32 -15.40 -6.33
CA GLU A 136 6.73 -14.13 -5.73
C GLU A 136 7.73 -14.34 -4.61
N ARG A 137 8.61 -13.35 -4.43
CA ARG A 137 9.54 -13.31 -3.29
C ARG A 137 8.82 -12.81 -2.05
N VAL A 138 9.12 -13.42 -0.90
CA VAL A 138 8.43 -13.20 0.38
C VAL A 138 9.16 -12.16 1.23
N ILE A 139 8.40 -11.34 1.95
CA ILE A 139 8.96 -10.43 2.97
C ILE A 139 8.96 -11.17 4.32
N LEU A 140 10.10 -11.18 5.00
CA LEU A 140 10.17 -11.68 6.37
C LEU A 140 10.01 -10.49 7.33
N ILE A 141 8.99 -10.53 8.18
CA ILE A 141 8.77 -9.56 9.25
C ILE A 141 9.30 -10.20 10.54
N CYS A 142 10.32 -9.62 11.14
CA CYS A 142 10.92 -10.12 12.37
C CYS A 142 10.61 -9.15 13.50
N LEU A 143 9.87 -9.63 14.49
CA LEU A 143 9.44 -8.89 15.69
C LEU A 143 10.31 -9.27 16.91
N GLY A 144 10.95 -10.45 16.86
CA GLY A 144 11.91 -10.92 17.86
C GLY A 144 13.37 -10.99 17.37
N SER A 145 14.19 -11.80 18.04
CA SER A 145 15.56 -12.12 17.60
C SER A 145 15.59 -12.79 16.22
N LEU A 146 16.68 -12.61 15.46
CA LEU A 146 16.85 -13.17 14.11
C LEU A 146 17.23 -14.67 14.09
N THR A 147 16.97 -15.39 15.18
CA THR A 147 17.39 -16.78 15.38
C THR A 147 16.80 -17.72 14.33
N SER A 148 15.48 -17.68 14.12
CA SER A 148 14.80 -18.58 13.19
C SER A 148 15.19 -18.31 11.74
N VAL A 149 15.44 -17.04 11.39
CA VAL A 149 15.96 -16.64 10.06
C VAL A 149 17.39 -17.13 9.86
N SER A 150 18.27 -16.96 10.85
CA SER A 150 19.64 -17.48 10.80
C SER A 150 19.68 -18.99 10.63
N ASP A 151 18.85 -19.71 11.40
CA ASP A 151 18.74 -21.17 11.32
C ASP A 151 18.17 -21.64 9.97
N LEU A 152 17.20 -20.91 9.40
CA LEU A 152 16.68 -21.14 8.06
C LEU A 152 17.78 -21.01 7.00
N LEU A 153 18.53 -19.91 7.02
CA LEU A 153 19.59 -19.65 6.03
C LEU A 153 20.77 -20.62 6.16
N ALA A 154 21.04 -21.11 7.36
CA ALA A 154 22.04 -22.15 7.59
C ALA A 154 21.61 -23.51 7.01
N ALA A 155 20.33 -23.88 7.16
CA ALA A 155 19.80 -25.15 6.69
C ALA A 155 19.44 -25.15 5.19
N TYR A 156 18.95 -24.03 4.67
CA TYR A 156 18.48 -23.85 3.29
C TYR A 156 19.05 -22.55 2.69
N PRO A 157 20.35 -22.49 2.35
CA PRO A 157 20.98 -21.27 1.81
C PRO A 157 20.29 -20.69 0.56
N GLU A 158 19.66 -21.55 -0.25
CA GLU A 158 18.88 -21.16 -1.43
C GLU A 158 17.62 -20.33 -1.09
N SER A 159 17.15 -20.37 0.16
CA SER A 159 16.04 -19.53 0.62
C SER A 159 16.34 -18.03 0.46
N ARG A 160 17.61 -17.65 0.42
CA ARG A 160 18.04 -16.27 0.14
C ARG A 160 17.40 -15.70 -1.12
N ASP A 161 17.31 -16.47 -2.19
CA ASP A 161 16.77 -16.00 -3.48
C ASP A 161 15.24 -15.89 -3.50
N LYS A 162 14.58 -16.45 -2.48
CA LYS A 162 13.14 -16.40 -2.26
C LYS A 162 12.72 -15.26 -1.34
N ILE A 163 13.65 -14.70 -0.57
CA ILE A 163 13.38 -13.60 0.34
C ILE A 163 13.56 -12.27 -0.42
N ARG A 164 12.50 -11.47 -0.47
CA ARG A 164 12.50 -10.14 -1.07
C ARG A 164 13.29 -9.17 -0.20
N LYS A 165 12.97 -9.18 1.09
CA LYS A 165 13.45 -8.25 2.10
C LYS A 165 13.16 -8.81 3.50
N ILE A 166 13.98 -8.44 4.47
CA ILE A 166 13.71 -8.61 5.90
C ILE A 166 13.36 -7.25 6.48
N VAL A 167 12.28 -7.14 7.23
CA VAL A 167 11.93 -5.95 8.01
C VAL A 167 11.96 -6.37 9.47
N TRP A 168 12.88 -5.80 10.24
CA TRP A 168 13.20 -6.25 11.59
C TRP A 168 13.00 -5.14 12.60
N TYR A 169 12.26 -5.42 13.68
CA TYR A 169 12.15 -4.52 14.80
C TYR A 169 13.37 -4.66 15.71
N ASN A 170 14.15 -3.59 15.84
CA ASN A 170 15.23 -3.50 16.81
C ASN A 170 15.62 -2.02 17.04
N GLU A 171 16.06 -1.69 18.24
CA GLU A 171 16.47 -0.34 18.62
C GLU A 171 17.87 -0.02 18.07
N GLY A 172 17.94 0.24 16.75
CA GLY A 172 19.18 0.50 16.03
C GLY A 172 20.04 -0.74 15.84
N LEU A 173 21.36 -0.57 15.71
CA LEU A 173 22.32 -1.69 15.60
C LEU A 173 23.46 -1.63 16.63
N GLU A 174 23.40 -0.63 17.51
CA GLU A 174 24.31 -0.59 18.65
C GLU A 174 23.94 -1.68 19.65
N TYR A 175 24.94 -2.35 20.21
CA TYR A 175 24.68 -3.35 21.24
C TYR A 175 24.05 -2.69 22.47
N ARG A 176 22.83 -3.13 22.80
CA ARG A 176 22.09 -2.74 23.99
C ARG A 176 21.54 -3.99 24.68
N PRO A 177 21.71 -4.16 25.99
CA PRO A 177 21.21 -5.34 26.69
C PRO A 177 19.70 -5.51 26.50
N LEU A 178 19.26 -6.76 26.38
CA LEU A 178 17.86 -7.17 26.32
C LEU A 178 17.08 -6.73 25.06
N THR A 179 17.73 -6.15 24.05
CA THR A 179 17.12 -5.93 22.72
C THR A 179 17.12 -7.21 21.89
N ASN A 180 16.32 -7.25 20.83
CA ASN A 180 16.28 -8.37 19.90
C ASN A 180 17.66 -8.73 19.33
N TYR A 181 18.49 -7.73 19.04
CA TYR A 181 19.88 -7.90 18.62
C TYR A 181 20.74 -8.57 19.70
N ALA A 182 20.57 -8.20 20.98
CA ALA A 182 21.36 -8.78 22.06
C ALA A 182 20.93 -10.20 22.46
N LEU A 183 19.66 -10.56 22.26
CA LEU A 183 19.13 -11.89 22.62
C LEU A 183 19.76 -13.03 21.81
N ASP A 184 20.02 -12.83 20.51
CA ASP A 184 20.88 -13.73 19.70
C ASP A 184 21.74 -12.92 18.72
N ARG A 185 22.79 -12.31 19.26
CA ARG A 185 23.73 -11.48 18.49
C ARG A 185 24.42 -12.25 17.36
N GLU A 186 24.73 -13.52 17.59
CA GLU A 186 25.41 -14.34 16.59
C GLU A 186 24.49 -14.58 15.38
N ALA A 187 23.22 -14.89 15.63
CA ALA A 187 22.21 -14.98 14.58
C ALA A 187 22.01 -13.65 13.85
N ALA A 188 21.93 -12.54 14.59
CA ALA A 188 21.77 -11.20 13.99
C ALA A 188 22.94 -10.86 13.05
N GLU A 189 24.19 -11.04 13.46
CA GLU A 189 25.36 -10.76 12.61
C GLU A 189 25.41 -11.67 11.35
N ARG A 190 24.99 -12.93 11.48
CA ARG A 190 24.88 -13.84 10.32
C ARG A 190 23.85 -13.34 9.31
N VAL A 191 22.67 -12.91 9.78
CA VAL A 191 21.59 -12.42 8.90
C VAL A 191 21.96 -11.06 8.30
N LEU A 192 22.55 -10.15 9.06
CA LEU A 192 23.05 -8.85 8.56
C LEU A 192 24.13 -9.05 7.47
N SER A 193 24.92 -10.12 7.58
CA SER A 193 25.96 -10.48 6.58
C SER A 193 25.42 -11.33 5.42
N SER A 194 24.12 -11.67 5.41
CA SER A 194 23.53 -12.55 4.38
C SER A 194 23.46 -11.89 3.00
N GLY A 195 23.51 -10.55 2.93
CA GLY A 195 23.33 -9.77 1.71
C GLY A 195 21.91 -9.81 1.15
N ILE A 196 20.91 -10.13 1.98
CA ILE A 196 19.49 -9.86 1.75
C ILE A 196 19.22 -8.38 2.07
N THR A 197 18.30 -7.73 1.36
CA THR A 197 17.86 -6.38 1.73
C THR A 197 17.19 -6.41 3.10
N LEU A 198 17.64 -5.56 4.04
CA LEU A 198 17.18 -5.56 5.42
C LEU A 198 16.90 -4.13 5.88
N ASP A 199 15.70 -3.90 6.40
CA ASP A 199 15.35 -2.64 7.06
C ASP A 199 15.20 -2.89 8.56
N VAL A 200 15.89 -2.09 9.37
CA VAL A 200 15.76 -2.08 10.83
C VAL A 200 14.85 -0.94 11.24
N ILE A 201 13.72 -1.27 11.86
CA ILE A 201 12.70 -0.31 12.30
C ILE A 201 12.77 -0.20 13.82
N GLY A 202 12.99 1.01 14.32
CA GLY A 202 13.21 1.29 15.74
C GLY A 202 14.22 2.43 15.89
N VAL A 203 14.11 3.20 16.98
CA VAL A 203 14.90 4.43 17.20
C VAL A 203 15.59 4.39 18.55
N THR A 204 16.78 4.97 18.65
CA THR A 204 17.55 5.02 19.90
C THR A 204 17.66 6.40 20.52
N ASP A 205 17.42 7.45 19.73
CA ASP A 205 17.85 8.82 20.05
C ASP A 205 16.68 9.73 20.43
N ARG A 206 15.53 9.14 20.75
CA ARG A 206 14.30 9.86 21.13
C ARG A 206 13.44 9.05 22.10
N PRO A 207 12.51 9.70 22.82
CA PRO A 207 11.48 8.97 23.56
C PRO A 207 10.63 8.12 22.62
N GLU A 208 10.49 6.86 23.01
CA GLU A 208 9.68 5.87 22.32
C GLU A 208 8.18 6.20 22.46
N MET A 209 7.40 5.78 21.46
CA MET A 209 5.96 6.01 21.45
C MET A 209 5.22 5.08 22.41
N LYS A 210 4.11 5.58 22.96
CA LYS A 210 3.26 4.86 23.90
C LYS A 210 1.80 4.98 23.47
N TRP A 211 1.04 3.91 23.67
CA TRP A 211 -0.41 3.94 23.64
C TRP A 211 -0.94 4.88 24.73
N THR A 212 -1.64 5.93 24.30
CA THR A 212 -2.33 6.85 25.20
C THR A 212 -3.71 6.29 25.56
N GLU A 213 -4.29 6.72 26.68
CA GLU A 213 -5.68 6.33 27.01
C GLU A 213 -6.68 6.86 25.97
N GLU A 214 -6.37 7.96 25.27
CA GLU A 214 -7.16 8.46 24.15
C GLU A 214 -7.14 7.49 22.97
N MET A 215 -5.95 7.02 22.55
CA MET A 215 -5.85 6.01 21.48
C MET A 215 -6.58 4.72 21.86
N ILE A 216 -6.43 4.27 23.12
CA ILE A 216 -7.12 3.07 23.61
C ILE A 216 -8.64 3.27 23.57
N ALA A 217 -9.15 4.43 23.98
CA ALA A 217 -10.58 4.73 23.89
C ALA A 217 -11.08 4.74 22.44
N THR A 218 -10.32 5.30 21.50
CA THR A 218 -10.67 5.24 20.07
C THR A 218 -10.71 3.79 19.55
N VAL A 219 -9.78 2.95 19.97
CA VAL A 219 -9.78 1.51 19.62
C VAL A 219 -10.97 0.78 20.24
N GLU A 220 -11.38 1.15 21.46
CA GLU A 220 -12.59 0.60 22.10
C GLU A 220 -13.88 0.93 21.34
N ASP A 221 -13.97 2.13 20.77
CA ASP A 221 -15.10 2.58 19.96
C ASP A 221 -15.06 2.04 18.51
N THR A 222 -14.02 1.30 18.14
CA THR A 222 -13.84 0.76 16.79
C THR A 222 -14.40 -0.66 16.68
N GLU A 223 -15.28 -0.87 15.69
CA GLU A 223 -16.07 -2.12 15.58
C GLU A 223 -15.31 -3.31 14.96
N THR A 224 -14.11 -3.11 14.43
CA THR A 224 -13.33 -4.19 13.81
C THR A 224 -12.86 -5.21 14.86
N LEU A 225 -12.65 -6.44 14.40
CA LEU A 225 -12.24 -7.54 15.27
C LEU A 225 -10.82 -7.32 15.84
N ALA A 226 -9.90 -6.81 15.04
CA ALA A 226 -8.55 -6.46 15.47
C ALA A 226 -8.58 -5.40 16.60
N ALA A 227 -9.38 -4.34 16.44
CA ALA A 227 -9.52 -3.31 17.46
C ALA A 227 -10.10 -3.87 18.76
N LYS A 228 -11.16 -4.69 18.68
CA LYS A 228 -11.76 -5.35 19.84
C LYS A 228 -10.78 -6.25 20.60
N LEU A 229 -9.93 -7.00 19.89
CA LEU A 229 -8.90 -7.85 20.52
C LEU A 229 -7.86 -7.01 21.26
N ILE A 230 -7.37 -5.93 20.65
CA ILE A 230 -6.41 -5.01 21.26
C ILE A 230 -7.02 -4.30 22.49
N ALA A 231 -8.25 -3.81 22.38
CA ALA A 231 -8.99 -3.21 23.49
C ALA A 231 -9.17 -4.19 24.65
N ALA A 232 -9.62 -5.42 24.38
CA ALA A 232 -9.79 -6.46 25.38
C ALA A 232 -8.47 -6.79 26.11
N MET A 233 -7.36 -6.83 25.38
CA MET A 233 -6.03 -7.02 25.96
C MET A 233 -5.67 -5.88 26.92
N PHE A 234 -5.82 -4.62 26.50
CA PHE A 234 -5.54 -3.44 27.35
C PHE A 234 -6.39 -3.40 28.61
N ARG A 235 -7.64 -3.88 28.56
CA ARG A 235 -8.57 -3.93 29.69
C ARG A 235 -8.53 -5.23 30.48
N SER A 236 -7.70 -6.19 30.09
CA SER A 236 -7.57 -7.45 30.81
C SER A 236 -6.99 -7.23 32.23
N LYS A 237 -7.43 -8.04 33.19
CA LYS A 237 -6.92 -7.97 34.57
C LYS A 237 -5.41 -8.23 34.64
N ALA A 238 -4.91 -9.17 33.84
CA ALA A 238 -3.50 -9.51 33.80
C ALA A 238 -2.65 -8.33 33.31
N PHE A 239 -3.09 -7.67 32.22
CA PHE A 239 -2.39 -6.50 31.70
C PHE A 239 -2.41 -5.32 32.68
N THR A 240 -3.59 -4.98 33.21
CA THR A 240 -3.74 -3.83 34.13
C THR A 240 -3.00 -4.03 35.46
N ALA A 241 -3.01 -5.24 36.01
CA ALA A 241 -2.25 -5.57 37.23
C ALA A 241 -0.74 -5.57 36.98
N GLY A 242 -0.29 -6.08 35.82
CA GLY A 242 1.13 -6.17 35.47
C GLY A 242 1.75 -4.86 35.00
N ARG A 243 0.95 -3.90 34.51
CA ARG A 243 1.40 -2.57 34.03
C ARG A 243 1.82 -1.63 35.17
N HIS A 244 1.37 -1.84 36.40
CA HIS A 244 1.72 -1.00 37.56
C HIS A 244 3.21 -1.20 37.95
N GLY A 245 4.11 -0.60 37.18
CA GLY A 245 5.57 -0.64 37.36
C GLY A 245 6.38 -0.99 36.10
N LYS A 246 5.75 -1.33 34.97
CA LYS A 246 6.43 -1.74 33.73
C LYS A 246 5.85 -0.98 32.54
N GLU A 247 6.63 -0.05 31.97
CA GLU A 247 6.21 0.74 30.79
C GLU A 247 6.13 -0.10 29.51
N ALA A 248 6.81 -1.25 29.45
CA ALA A 248 6.96 -2.09 28.25
C ALA A 248 5.64 -2.52 27.58
N GLY A 249 4.58 -2.80 28.36
CA GLY A 249 3.33 -3.32 27.78
C GLY A 249 2.53 -2.33 26.91
N VAL A 250 2.82 -1.03 27.01
CA VAL A 250 2.12 0.04 26.26
C VAL A 250 2.98 0.74 25.22
N MET A 251 4.21 0.26 25.02
CA MET A 251 5.08 0.82 24.00
C MET A 251 4.56 0.47 22.61
N ILE A 252 4.77 1.37 21.66
CA ILE A 252 4.51 1.14 20.23
C ILE A 252 5.85 0.78 19.61
N TRP A 253 6.11 -0.52 19.49
CA TRP A 253 7.39 -1.11 19.09
C TRP A 253 7.19 -1.87 17.78
N ASP A 254 6.73 -3.13 17.85
CA ASP A 254 6.47 -3.95 16.66
C ASP A 254 5.36 -3.39 15.76
N GLU A 255 4.43 -2.62 16.32
CA GLU A 255 3.38 -1.95 15.54
C GLU A 255 3.93 -0.91 14.56
N LEU A 256 5.18 -0.48 14.72
CA LEU A 256 5.86 0.37 13.75
C LEU A 256 6.04 -0.35 12.40
N ILE A 257 6.19 -1.67 12.38
CA ILE A 257 6.44 -2.40 11.13
C ILE A 257 5.21 -2.43 10.21
N PRO A 258 3.99 -2.78 10.68
CA PRO A 258 2.80 -2.68 9.84
C PRO A 258 2.57 -1.27 9.29
N VAL A 259 2.87 -0.23 10.07
CA VAL A 259 2.82 1.16 9.55
C VAL A 259 3.90 1.39 8.51
N TYR A 260 5.15 0.99 8.75
CA TYR A 260 6.27 1.14 7.82
C TYR A 260 6.02 0.45 6.47
N LEU A 261 5.41 -0.74 6.49
CA LEU A 261 5.12 -1.50 5.27
C LEU A 261 4.20 -0.73 4.31
N ILE A 262 3.31 0.08 4.87
CA ILE A 262 2.23 0.73 4.14
C ILE A 262 2.52 2.22 3.91
N TYR A 263 3.10 2.87 4.90
CA TYR A 263 3.40 4.30 4.96
C TYR A 263 4.90 4.54 5.23
N PRO A 264 5.81 4.05 4.36
CA PRO A 264 7.25 4.18 4.56
C PRO A 264 7.72 5.63 4.62
N GLU A 265 6.97 6.58 4.06
CA GLU A 265 7.24 8.02 4.10
C GLU A 265 7.15 8.63 5.51
N LEU A 266 6.55 7.91 6.48
CA LEU A 266 6.53 8.32 7.88
C LEU A 266 7.84 8.04 8.62
N PHE A 267 8.79 7.35 7.98
CA PHE A 267 10.05 6.91 8.57
C PHE A 267 11.23 7.56 7.86
N ASP A 268 12.14 8.13 8.63
CA ASP A 268 13.44 8.58 8.13
C ASP A 268 14.41 7.40 8.17
N MET A 269 14.75 6.90 6.98
CA MET A 269 15.57 5.71 6.81
C MET A 269 16.96 6.09 6.30
N GLU A 270 18.00 5.71 7.03
CA GLU A 270 19.39 5.89 6.61
C GLU A 270 20.00 4.58 6.11
N PRO A 271 20.59 4.55 4.92
CA PRO A 271 21.37 3.39 4.47
C PRO A 271 22.65 3.26 5.30
N ASP A 272 23.01 2.02 5.63
CA ASP A 272 24.32 1.71 6.20
C ASP A 272 25.39 1.78 5.08
N LEU A 273 26.38 2.66 5.28
CA LEU A 273 27.41 2.93 4.27
C LEU A 273 28.37 1.75 4.05
N GLU A 274 28.51 0.86 5.04
CA GLU A 274 29.34 -0.35 4.94
C GLU A 274 28.55 -1.54 4.40
N ARG A 275 27.23 -1.54 4.60
CA ARG A 275 26.30 -2.60 4.23
C ARG A 275 25.20 -2.04 3.31
N PRO A 276 25.41 -1.95 1.99
CA PRO A 276 24.49 -1.24 1.07
C PRO A 276 23.08 -1.86 0.94
N ASN A 277 22.87 -3.08 1.46
CA ASN A 277 21.57 -3.73 1.50
C ASN A 277 20.81 -3.46 2.81
N LEU A 278 21.38 -2.68 3.73
CA LEU A 278 20.86 -2.43 5.06
C LEU A 278 20.44 -0.96 5.18
N ALA A 279 19.24 -0.73 5.69
CA ALA A 279 18.77 0.59 6.11
C ALA A 279 18.28 0.55 7.56
N VAL A 280 18.47 1.63 8.30
CA VAL A 280 18.07 1.75 9.70
C VAL A 280 17.23 3.01 9.87
N SER A 281 16.09 2.89 10.55
CA SER A 281 15.28 4.04 10.91
C SER A 281 16.03 4.92 11.92
N LYS A 282 16.16 6.21 11.63
CA LYS A 282 16.73 7.20 12.55
C LYS A 282 15.67 7.98 13.30
N ASP A 283 14.55 8.23 12.63
CA ASP A 283 13.41 8.89 13.20
C ASP A 283 12.12 8.44 12.49
N TYR A 284 10.99 8.85 13.05
CA TYR A 284 9.68 8.66 12.47
C TYR A 284 8.71 9.77 12.91
N PHE A 285 7.65 9.99 12.13
CA PHE A 285 6.66 11.02 12.43
C PHE A 285 5.56 10.49 13.39
N PRO A 286 5.55 10.86 14.68
CA PRO A 286 4.76 10.16 15.70
C PRO A 286 3.26 10.37 15.55
N ALA A 287 2.85 11.61 15.24
CA ALA A 287 1.44 11.92 15.04
C ALA A 287 0.87 11.14 13.85
N GLY A 288 1.65 11.01 12.77
CA GLY A 288 1.28 10.20 11.61
C GLY A 288 1.20 8.72 11.97
N ILE A 289 2.15 8.17 12.73
CA ILE A 289 2.08 6.77 13.17
C ILE A 289 0.84 6.51 14.02
N SER A 290 0.56 7.35 15.02
CA SER A 290 -0.65 7.20 15.84
C SER A 290 -1.92 7.22 15.00
N ASP A 291 -2.03 8.16 14.06
CA ASP A 291 -3.16 8.27 13.14
C ASP A 291 -3.29 7.02 12.25
N ARG A 292 -2.19 6.56 11.63
CA ARG A 292 -2.20 5.37 10.77
C ARG A 292 -2.48 4.08 11.53
N ILE A 293 -2.02 3.94 12.77
CA ILE A 293 -2.40 2.79 13.62
C ILE A 293 -3.93 2.75 13.78
N LEU A 294 -4.55 3.88 14.13
CA LEU A 294 -5.99 3.95 14.33
C LEU A 294 -6.77 3.70 13.03
N GLN A 295 -6.29 4.20 11.89
CA GLN A 295 -6.89 3.95 10.58
C GLN A 295 -6.78 2.50 10.12
N ILE A 296 -5.61 1.87 10.30
CA ILE A 296 -5.41 0.44 10.00
C ILE A 296 -6.36 -0.39 10.86
N LEU A 297 -6.47 -0.09 12.16
CA LEU A 297 -7.36 -0.81 13.06
C LEU A 297 -8.84 -0.55 12.77
N SER A 298 -9.23 0.63 12.30
CA SER A 298 -10.62 0.91 11.90
C SER A 298 -11.00 0.31 10.56
N GLY A 299 -10.03 -0.14 9.77
CA GLY A 299 -10.23 -0.54 8.37
C GLY A 299 -10.54 0.64 7.45
N GLN A 300 -10.38 1.88 7.93
CA GLN A 300 -10.60 3.11 7.17
C GLN A 300 -9.25 3.75 6.84
N TYR A 301 -8.44 3.04 6.08
CA TYR A 301 -7.16 3.51 5.55
C TYR A 301 -7.19 3.54 4.03
N SER A 302 -6.26 4.28 3.44
CA SER A 302 -6.13 4.43 2.00
C SER A 302 -4.68 4.25 1.59
N LEU A 303 -4.49 3.56 0.47
CA LEU A 303 -3.21 3.44 -0.23
C LEU A 303 -3.19 4.25 -1.52
N GLU A 304 -4.15 5.16 -1.69
CA GLU A 304 -4.13 6.05 -2.83
C GLU A 304 -2.84 6.88 -2.79
N ASN A 305 -1.95 6.64 -3.75
CA ASN A 305 -0.71 7.39 -3.89
C ASN A 305 -0.97 8.73 -4.60
N ASN A 306 -1.73 9.59 -3.92
CA ASN A 306 -2.07 10.92 -4.34
C ASN A 306 -0.98 11.91 -3.89
N ILE A 307 -0.84 13.02 -4.62
CA ILE A 307 0.22 14.02 -4.32
C ILE A 307 -0.17 14.93 -3.14
N VAL A 308 -1.43 15.37 -3.11
CA VAL A 308 -1.93 16.37 -2.14
C VAL A 308 -3.04 15.79 -1.26
N PHE A 309 -3.97 15.06 -1.87
CA PHE A 309 -5.01 14.38 -1.13
C PHE A 309 -4.44 13.15 -0.45
N ASP A 310 -4.88 12.86 0.77
CA ASP A 310 -4.66 11.54 1.35
C ASP A 310 -5.59 10.51 0.69
N VAL A 311 -6.86 10.93 0.49
CA VAL A 311 -7.91 10.18 -0.20
C VAL A 311 -8.68 11.13 -1.08
N PHE A 312 -8.97 10.74 -2.33
CA PHE A 312 -9.84 11.55 -3.16
C PHE A 312 -11.27 11.54 -2.58
N PRO A 313 -11.89 12.72 -2.36
CA PRO A 313 -13.17 12.82 -1.67
C PRO A 313 -14.27 12.09 -2.43
N VAL A 314 -15.05 11.26 -1.74
CA VAL A 314 -16.23 10.57 -2.33
C VAL A 314 -17.49 10.79 -1.50
N ASP A 315 -17.50 11.80 -0.62
CA ASP A 315 -18.71 12.23 0.07
C ASP A 315 -19.67 12.88 -0.95
N PRO A 316 -20.88 12.33 -1.16
CA PRO A 316 -21.87 12.89 -2.09
C PRO A 316 -22.25 14.36 -1.81
N GLY A 317 -22.09 14.81 -0.55
CA GLY A 317 -22.35 16.19 -0.14
C GLY A 317 -21.39 17.24 -0.74
N LEU A 318 -20.24 16.81 -1.26
CA LEU A 318 -19.24 17.67 -1.89
C LEU A 318 -19.49 17.91 -3.39
N TYR A 319 -20.48 17.23 -3.98
CA TYR A 319 -20.70 17.21 -5.42
C TYR A 319 -22.02 17.86 -5.83
N ALA A 320 -22.06 18.41 -7.05
CA ALA A 320 -23.28 18.96 -7.64
C ALA A 320 -24.40 17.90 -7.66
N TYR A 321 -25.65 18.36 -7.50
CA TYR A 321 -26.80 17.46 -7.31
C TYR A 321 -26.91 16.37 -8.39
N ASP A 322 -26.76 16.71 -9.66
CA ASP A 322 -26.87 15.76 -10.75
C ASP A 322 -25.68 14.78 -10.84
N VAL A 323 -24.49 15.22 -10.43
CA VAL A 323 -23.28 14.39 -10.36
C VAL A 323 -23.40 13.35 -9.25
N ARG A 324 -23.86 13.74 -8.05
CA ARG A 324 -24.02 12.80 -6.92
C ARG A 324 -25.06 11.71 -7.18
N GLU A 325 -26.09 11.97 -7.99
CA GLU A 325 -27.11 10.97 -8.36
C GLU A 325 -26.51 9.83 -9.22
N ARG A 326 -25.35 10.06 -9.86
CA ARG A 326 -24.64 9.06 -10.67
C ARG A 326 -23.36 8.55 -10.02
N MET A 327 -22.92 9.17 -8.92
CA MET A 327 -21.64 8.87 -8.29
C MET A 327 -21.51 7.41 -7.88
N GLN A 328 -22.49 6.87 -7.14
CA GLN A 328 -22.41 5.51 -6.63
C GLN A 328 -22.32 4.49 -7.78
N GLU A 329 -23.16 4.66 -8.80
CA GLU A 329 -23.16 3.84 -10.02
C GLU A 329 -21.79 3.87 -10.72
N ILE A 330 -21.19 5.06 -10.88
CA ILE A 330 -19.88 5.22 -11.52
C ILE A 330 -18.77 4.60 -10.66
N LEU A 331 -18.77 4.83 -9.34
CA LEU A 331 -17.77 4.28 -8.43
C LEU A 331 -17.80 2.75 -8.39
N GLU A 332 -18.99 2.15 -8.33
CA GLU A 332 -19.16 0.70 -8.30
C GLU A 332 -18.75 0.04 -9.62
N LYS A 333 -19.08 0.67 -10.75
CA LYS A 333 -18.81 0.09 -12.08
C LYS A 333 -17.39 0.34 -12.56
N HIS A 334 -16.86 1.54 -12.35
CA HIS A 334 -15.60 1.97 -12.98
C HIS A 334 -14.44 2.15 -12.00
N GLY A 335 -14.73 2.20 -10.69
CA GLY A 335 -13.74 2.34 -9.64
C GLY A 335 -13.37 3.78 -9.28
N ARG A 336 -12.63 3.92 -8.16
CA ARG A 336 -12.24 5.21 -7.57
C ARG A 336 -11.29 6.01 -8.47
N GLU A 337 -10.37 5.34 -9.16
CA GLU A 337 -9.40 6.02 -10.02
C GLU A 337 -10.09 6.68 -11.21
N GLU A 338 -11.02 5.99 -11.89
CA GLU A 338 -11.76 6.60 -12.99
C GLU A 338 -12.67 7.73 -12.49
N TRP A 339 -13.31 7.56 -11.33
CA TRP A 339 -14.06 8.64 -10.68
C TRP A 339 -13.20 9.89 -10.49
N LYS A 340 -12.04 9.74 -9.83
CA LYS A 340 -11.07 10.82 -9.60
C LYS A 340 -10.67 11.51 -10.90
N LEU A 341 -10.27 10.73 -11.90
CA LEU A 341 -9.81 11.27 -13.18
C LEU A 341 -10.92 12.01 -13.92
N GLY A 342 -12.14 11.49 -13.93
CA GLY A 342 -13.28 12.17 -14.55
C GLY A 342 -13.66 13.46 -13.81
N VAL A 343 -13.65 13.49 -12.48
CA VAL A 343 -13.88 14.72 -11.70
C VAL A 343 -12.81 15.76 -12.04
N LEU A 344 -11.52 15.43 -11.88
CA LEU A 344 -10.41 16.34 -12.13
C LEU A 344 -10.39 16.86 -13.58
N THR A 345 -10.68 15.99 -14.54
CA THR A 345 -10.78 16.36 -15.95
C THR A 345 -11.81 17.46 -16.15
N ASN A 346 -13.01 17.31 -15.58
CA ASN A 346 -14.09 18.26 -15.81
C ASN A 346 -13.97 19.53 -14.98
N GLU A 347 -13.31 19.49 -13.82
CA GLU A 347 -12.92 20.68 -13.06
C GLU A 347 -11.88 21.52 -13.84
N ILE A 348 -10.89 20.89 -14.46
CA ILE A 348 -9.93 21.58 -15.34
C ILE A 348 -10.61 22.09 -16.62
N HIS A 349 -11.50 21.28 -17.21
CA HIS A 349 -12.20 21.61 -18.45
C HIS A 349 -13.24 22.73 -18.28
N GLY A 350 -13.78 22.91 -17.06
CA GLY A 350 -14.77 23.93 -16.72
C GLY A 350 -16.23 23.56 -17.01
N HIS A 351 -16.51 22.36 -17.53
CA HIS A 351 -17.85 21.76 -17.63
C HIS A 351 -17.76 20.23 -17.83
N LEU A 352 -18.90 19.53 -17.75
CA LEU A 352 -19.00 18.11 -18.09
C LEU A 352 -18.98 17.91 -19.61
N GLY A 353 -17.83 17.53 -20.15
CA GLY A 353 -17.60 17.34 -21.59
C GLY A 353 -17.57 15.87 -21.99
N ILE A 354 -18.29 15.50 -23.05
CA ILE A 354 -18.34 14.12 -23.56
C ILE A 354 -16.94 13.63 -23.95
N TYR A 355 -16.24 14.36 -24.82
CA TYR A 355 -14.89 13.95 -25.26
C TYR A 355 -13.86 14.06 -24.14
N SER A 356 -14.05 14.93 -23.14
CA SER A 356 -13.20 15.00 -21.95
C SER A 356 -13.28 13.70 -21.14
N ILE A 357 -14.50 13.16 -20.93
CA ILE A 357 -14.70 11.84 -20.31
C ILE A 357 -14.07 10.71 -21.14
N VAL A 358 -14.26 10.74 -22.47
CA VAL A 358 -13.62 9.77 -23.38
C VAL A 358 -12.10 9.81 -23.24
N GLY A 359 -11.51 11.01 -23.18
CA GLY A 359 -10.07 11.18 -23.00
C GLY A 359 -9.58 10.63 -21.66
N ALA A 360 -10.33 10.87 -20.57
CA ALA A 360 -10.00 10.37 -19.24
C ALA A 360 -10.02 8.83 -19.19
N LYS A 361 -11.07 8.21 -19.77
CA LYS A 361 -11.18 6.75 -19.89
C LYS A 361 -10.07 6.17 -20.78
N MET A 362 -9.77 6.84 -21.90
CA MET A 362 -8.74 6.39 -22.85
C MET A 362 -7.34 6.37 -22.21
N GLY A 363 -6.96 7.43 -21.51
CA GLY A 363 -5.64 7.49 -20.89
C GLY A 363 -5.50 6.57 -19.69
N LEU A 364 -6.57 6.37 -18.90
CA LEU A 364 -6.58 5.36 -17.83
C LEU A 364 -6.37 3.96 -18.42
N LYS A 365 -7.16 3.59 -19.43
CA LYS A 365 -7.04 2.28 -20.08
C LYS A 365 -5.67 2.07 -20.72
N ALA A 366 -5.10 3.10 -21.33
CA ALA A 366 -3.75 3.04 -21.89
C ALA A 366 -2.70 2.75 -20.81
N ARG A 367 -2.80 3.39 -19.64
CA ARG A 367 -1.89 3.14 -18.52
C ARG A 367 -2.04 1.74 -17.94
N GLU A 368 -3.27 1.24 -17.81
CA GLU A 368 -3.54 -0.14 -17.36
C GLU A 368 -2.85 -1.15 -18.28
N LEU A 369 -2.96 -0.97 -19.61
CA LEU A 369 -2.32 -1.86 -20.59
C LEU A 369 -0.79 -1.77 -20.58
N LEU A 370 -0.24 -0.60 -20.30
CA LEU A 370 1.21 -0.36 -20.29
C LEU A 370 1.86 -0.68 -18.92
N GLY A 371 1.09 -0.79 -17.84
CA GLY A 371 1.62 -0.84 -16.47
C GLY A 371 2.32 0.46 -16.08
N ALA A 372 1.79 1.61 -16.52
CA ALA A 372 2.44 2.91 -16.41
C ALA A 372 1.92 3.77 -15.26
N ALA A 373 2.84 4.44 -14.56
CA ALA A 373 2.52 5.49 -13.59
C ALA A 373 1.93 6.73 -14.28
N VAL A 374 1.35 7.65 -13.48
CA VAL A 374 0.69 8.87 -13.99
C VAL A 374 1.69 9.79 -14.71
N ASP A 375 2.99 9.75 -14.43
CA ASP A 375 3.98 10.71 -14.94
C ASP A 375 4.99 10.09 -15.93
N ASP A 376 4.79 8.83 -16.31
CA ASP A 376 5.72 8.05 -17.14
C ASP A 376 5.25 7.90 -18.61
N ALA A 377 4.15 8.57 -18.99
CA ALA A 377 3.56 8.43 -20.31
C ALA A 377 3.90 9.58 -21.27
N GLU A 378 4.24 9.25 -22.51
CA GLU A 378 4.21 10.15 -23.65
C GLU A 378 2.94 9.90 -24.48
N VAL A 379 2.27 10.97 -24.90
CA VAL A 379 1.00 10.92 -25.64
C VAL A 379 1.11 11.66 -26.96
N LEU A 380 0.70 11.00 -28.04
CA LEU A 380 0.42 11.62 -29.33
C LEU A 380 -1.08 11.56 -29.60
N SER A 381 -1.76 12.69 -29.46
CA SER A 381 -3.21 12.81 -29.67
C SER A 381 -3.54 13.23 -31.10
N TYR A 382 -4.56 12.58 -31.68
CA TYR A 382 -5.12 12.91 -32.99
C TYR A 382 -6.41 13.73 -32.89
N ALA A 383 -6.70 14.29 -31.71
CA ALA A 383 -7.93 15.05 -31.48
C ALA A 383 -7.93 16.48 -32.06
N GLY A 384 -6.77 16.97 -32.51
CA GLY A 384 -6.60 18.36 -32.95
C GLY A 384 -6.81 19.37 -31.83
N SER A 385 -6.85 20.66 -32.20
CA SER A 385 -7.04 21.79 -31.27
C SER A 385 -8.41 22.47 -31.33
N LEU A 386 -9.34 21.92 -32.13
CA LEU A 386 -10.69 22.47 -32.30
C LEU A 386 -11.77 21.64 -31.59
N PRO A 387 -12.66 22.27 -30.81
CA PRO A 387 -13.81 21.59 -30.22
C PRO A 387 -14.78 21.04 -31.27
N PRO A 388 -15.56 19.99 -30.93
CA PRO A 388 -15.61 19.35 -29.62
C PRO A 388 -14.55 18.26 -29.41
N LEU A 389 -13.86 17.84 -30.48
CA LEU A 389 -12.94 16.70 -30.43
C LEU A 389 -11.71 16.99 -29.56
N SER A 390 -11.17 18.22 -29.63
CA SER A 390 -9.98 18.61 -28.86
C SER A 390 -10.14 18.49 -27.35
N CYS A 391 -11.37 18.44 -26.83
CA CYS A 391 -11.65 18.22 -25.40
C CYS A 391 -11.12 16.85 -24.92
N LEU A 392 -10.91 15.88 -25.83
CA LEU A 392 -10.21 14.62 -25.56
C LEU A 392 -8.82 14.86 -24.94
N ASN A 393 -8.12 15.92 -25.36
CA ASN A 393 -6.78 16.23 -24.90
C ASN A 393 -6.75 16.54 -23.39
N ASP A 394 -7.80 17.16 -22.85
CA ASP A 394 -7.87 17.49 -21.42
C ASP A 394 -7.98 16.21 -20.58
N GLY A 395 -8.85 15.28 -21.01
CA GLY A 395 -8.98 13.98 -20.38
C GLY A 395 -7.71 13.14 -20.48
N LEU A 396 -7.05 13.13 -21.65
CA LEU A 396 -5.76 12.47 -21.83
C LEU A 396 -4.70 13.07 -20.91
N GLN A 397 -4.60 14.39 -20.82
CA GLN A 397 -3.62 15.07 -19.98
C GLN A 397 -3.81 14.71 -18.50
N VAL A 398 -5.04 14.68 -18.00
CA VAL A 398 -5.33 14.36 -16.60
C VAL A 398 -5.11 12.88 -16.29
N SER A 399 -5.55 11.99 -17.18
CA SER A 399 -5.46 10.53 -16.96
C SER A 399 -4.07 9.94 -17.17
N THR A 400 -3.30 10.50 -18.11
CA THR A 400 -1.94 10.04 -18.42
C THR A 400 -0.83 10.84 -17.74
N GLY A 401 -1.18 11.95 -17.06
CA GLY A 401 -0.27 12.99 -16.54
C GLY A 401 0.70 13.59 -17.55
N ALA A 402 0.56 13.26 -18.83
CA ALA A 402 1.31 13.88 -19.92
C ALA A 402 0.81 15.31 -20.12
N THR A 403 1.69 16.31 -20.02
CA THR A 403 1.30 17.72 -20.10
C THR A 403 1.95 18.42 -21.28
N VAL A 404 1.27 19.45 -21.79
CA VAL A 404 1.84 20.31 -22.84
C VAL A 404 3.07 21.04 -22.30
N GLY A 405 3.06 21.43 -21.03
CA GLY A 405 4.17 22.14 -20.38
C GLY A 405 5.46 21.31 -20.29
N MET A 406 5.35 20.00 -20.07
CA MET A 406 6.50 19.07 -20.10
C MET A 406 6.83 18.59 -21.52
N GLY A 407 6.00 18.89 -22.51
CA GLY A 407 6.15 18.42 -23.89
C GLY A 407 5.88 16.92 -24.07
N THR A 408 5.27 16.28 -23.06
CA THR A 408 4.97 14.84 -23.05
C THR A 408 3.66 14.50 -23.73
N ILE A 409 2.75 15.48 -23.92
CA ILE A 409 1.63 15.35 -24.88
C ILE A 409 1.88 16.22 -26.11
N ARG A 410 1.67 15.63 -27.29
CA ARG A 410 1.71 16.31 -28.59
C ARG A 410 0.40 16.11 -29.31
N VAL A 411 -0.09 17.18 -29.92
CA VAL A 411 -1.37 17.18 -30.66
C VAL A 411 -1.09 17.25 -32.15
N VAL A 412 -1.66 16.32 -32.91
CA VAL A 412 -1.62 16.31 -34.37
C VAL A 412 -2.60 17.35 -34.91
N GLU A 413 -2.15 18.13 -35.88
CA GLU A 413 -2.96 19.13 -36.59
C GLU A 413 -3.13 18.72 -38.06
N GLY A 414 -4.27 19.10 -38.67
CA GLY A 414 -4.54 18.88 -40.10
C GLY A 414 -5.43 17.68 -40.40
N GLU A 415 -5.06 16.85 -41.37
CA GLU A 415 -5.88 15.73 -41.83
C GLU A 415 -5.78 14.51 -40.89
N GLY A 416 -6.85 13.70 -40.84
CA GLY A 416 -6.87 12.44 -40.09
C GLY A 416 -7.20 12.58 -38.60
N LEU A 417 -7.84 13.68 -38.20
CA LEU A 417 -8.31 13.86 -36.82
C LEU A 417 -9.36 12.82 -36.45
N ALA A 418 -9.26 12.29 -35.23
CA ALA A 418 -10.18 11.30 -34.68
C ALA A 418 -10.08 11.29 -33.15
N ALA A 419 -11.05 10.65 -32.48
CA ALA A 419 -10.95 10.36 -31.06
C ALA A 419 -9.95 9.22 -30.84
N ARG A 420 -8.65 9.53 -31.02
CA ARG A 420 -7.56 8.57 -31.04
C ARG A 420 -6.30 9.15 -30.38
N ALA A 421 -5.58 8.31 -29.65
CA ALA A 421 -4.28 8.64 -29.12
C ALA A 421 -3.33 7.43 -29.19
N VAL A 422 -2.03 7.72 -29.34
CA VAL A 422 -0.96 6.75 -29.10
C VAL A 422 -0.30 7.10 -27.79
N VAL A 423 -0.30 6.17 -26.85
CA VAL A 423 0.34 6.34 -25.53
C VAL A 423 1.55 5.42 -25.47
N THR A 424 2.68 5.95 -24.98
CA THR A 424 3.95 5.23 -24.89
C THR A 424 4.49 5.34 -23.47
N ALA A 425 4.86 4.21 -22.87
CA ALA A 425 5.52 4.15 -21.55
C ALA A 425 6.40 2.90 -21.48
N GLY A 426 7.52 2.97 -20.76
CA GLY A 426 8.43 1.83 -20.60
C GLY A 426 8.93 1.18 -21.90
N GLY A 427 8.95 1.93 -23.01
CA GLY A 427 9.34 1.43 -24.33
C GLY A 427 8.29 0.57 -25.06
N LYS A 428 7.04 0.54 -24.58
CA LYS A 428 5.87 -0.05 -25.25
C LYS A 428 4.90 1.04 -25.66
N SER A 429 4.13 0.81 -26.71
CA SER A 429 3.09 1.76 -27.15
C SER A 429 1.75 1.06 -27.36
N VAL A 430 0.66 1.75 -27.01
CA VAL A 430 -0.71 1.36 -27.34
C VAL A 430 -1.36 2.45 -28.19
N ASP A 431 -1.95 2.04 -29.30
CA ASP A 431 -2.69 2.90 -30.23
C ASP A 431 -4.17 2.66 -30.00
N MET A 432 -4.88 3.67 -29.53
CA MET A 432 -6.27 3.56 -29.07
C MET A 432 -7.17 4.51 -29.82
N ARG A 433 -8.30 4.01 -30.31
CA ARG A 433 -9.33 4.79 -31.02
C ARG A 433 -10.72 4.50 -30.46
N LEU A 434 -11.54 5.53 -30.28
CA LEU A 434 -12.96 5.36 -29.96
C LEU A 434 -13.67 4.60 -31.08
N LYS A 435 -14.40 3.53 -30.75
CA LYS A 435 -15.10 2.73 -31.76
C LYS A 435 -16.16 3.57 -32.51
N PRO A 436 -16.35 3.36 -33.82
CA PRO A 436 -17.24 4.18 -34.64
C PRO A 436 -18.70 4.25 -34.18
N GLU A 437 -19.22 3.21 -33.52
CA GLU A 437 -20.58 3.21 -32.96
C GLU A 437 -20.77 4.22 -31.83
N TYR A 438 -19.74 4.47 -31.02
CA TYR A 438 -19.78 5.50 -29.99
C TYR A 438 -19.62 6.90 -30.60
N GLU A 439 -18.74 7.06 -31.60
CA GLU A 439 -18.62 8.32 -32.37
C GLU A 439 -19.97 8.72 -32.99
N ARG A 440 -20.65 7.78 -33.68
CA ARG A 440 -21.98 8.00 -34.25
C ARG A 440 -23.03 8.34 -33.20
N GLN A 441 -23.00 7.69 -32.04
CA GLN A 441 -23.94 7.97 -30.96
C GLN A 441 -23.81 9.43 -30.48
N VAL A 442 -22.58 9.92 -30.29
CA VAL A 442 -22.32 11.33 -29.91
C VAL A 442 -22.83 12.28 -30.98
N GLU A 443 -22.53 12.02 -32.25
CA GLU A 443 -22.95 12.86 -33.37
C GLU A 443 -24.49 12.94 -33.47
N ASP A 444 -25.18 11.81 -33.34
CA ASP A 444 -26.64 11.73 -33.39
C ASP A 444 -27.29 12.49 -32.22
N ASP A 445 -26.78 12.31 -31.00
CA ASP A 445 -27.33 12.94 -29.80
C ASP A 445 -27.06 14.46 -29.77
N ILE A 446 -25.86 14.91 -30.19
CA ILE A 446 -25.56 16.34 -30.35
C ILE A 446 -26.43 16.97 -31.44
N SER A 447 -26.56 16.31 -32.60
CA SER A 447 -27.37 16.82 -33.71
C SER A 447 -28.84 16.98 -33.31
N ARG A 448 -29.38 16.00 -32.58
CA ARG A 448 -30.73 16.07 -32.02
C ARG A 448 -30.85 17.21 -31.01
N GLY A 449 -29.85 17.40 -30.16
CA GLY A 449 -29.79 18.50 -29.20
C GLY A 449 -29.86 19.88 -29.85
N ILE A 450 -29.08 20.09 -30.91
CA ILE A 450 -29.08 21.34 -31.68
C ILE A 450 -30.46 21.58 -32.32
N LEU A 451 -31.09 20.54 -32.86
CA LEU A 451 -32.44 20.64 -33.45
C LEU A 451 -33.51 21.01 -32.41
N LEU A 452 -33.44 20.45 -31.20
CA LEU A 452 -34.45 20.66 -30.15
C LEU A 452 -34.27 21.98 -29.39
N TYR A 453 -33.03 22.37 -29.11
CA TYR A 453 -32.73 23.47 -28.19
C TYR A 453 -31.97 24.64 -28.83
N GLY A 454 -31.56 24.52 -30.10
CA GLY A 454 -30.69 25.48 -30.76
C GLY A 454 -29.22 25.33 -30.34
N ASN A 455 -28.30 25.85 -31.15
CA ASN A 455 -26.86 25.73 -30.88
C ASN A 455 -26.41 26.69 -29.77
N LEU A 456 -25.55 26.21 -28.86
CA LEU A 456 -24.95 26.98 -27.76
C LEU A 456 -25.94 27.69 -26.82
N THR A 457 -27.18 27.21 -26.74
CA THR A 457 -28.19 27.72 -25.79
C THR A 457 -28.07 27.06 -24.42
N GLU A 458 -28.75 27.60 -23.42
CA GLU A 458 -28.81 26.98 -22.08
C GLU A 458 -29.38 25.55 -22.15
N GLY A 459 -30.38 25.30 -23.00
CA GLY A 459 -30.96 23.97 -23.19
C GLY A 459 -29.96 22.99 -23.80
N TYR A 460 -29.17 23.44 -24.78
CA TYR A 460 -28.08 22.65 -25.35
C TYR A 460 -27.05 22.25 -24.29
N TRP A 461 -26.58 23.19 -23.47
CA TRP A 461 -25.58 22.89 -22.44
C TRP A 461 -26.10 21.97 -21.33
N LYS A 462 -27.39 22.08 -20.97
CA LYS A 462 -28.04 21.12 -20.06
C LYS A 462 -28.05 19.71 -20.64
N LEU A 463 -28.37 19.57 -21.93
CA LEU A 463 -28.33 18.28 -22.60
C LEU A 463 -26.90 17.71 -22.68
N ILE A 464 -25.90 18.51 -23.05
CA ILE A 464 -24.49 18.03 -23.09
C ILE A 464 -24.05 17.53 -21.72
N ARG A 465 -24.40 18.26 -20.65
CA ARG A 465 -24.10 17.85 -19.27
C ARG A 465 -24.78 16.53 -18.89
N GLU A 466 -26.05 16.36 -19.24
CA GLU A 466 -26.79 15.12 -19.02
C GLU A 466 -26.19 13.93 -19.80
N LEU A 467 -25.88 14.13 -21.09
CA LEU A 467 -25.26 13.12 -21.93
C LEU A 467 -23.86 12.74 -21.44
N ALA A 468 -23.04 13.70 -21.03
CA ALA A 468 -21.71 13.43 -20.49
C ALA A 468 -21.78 12.56 -19.23
N LEU A 469 -22.70 12.85 -18.29
CA LEU A 469 -22.93 12.00 -17.11
C LEU A 469 -23.43 10.62 -17.47
N LYS A 470 -24.38 10.54 -18.41
CA LYS A 470 -24.92 9.28 -18.90
C LYS A 470 -23.81 8.41 -19.50
N TYR A 471 -23.00 8.95 -20.40
CA TYR A 471 -21.92 8.22 -21.04
C TYR A 471 -20.82 7.83 -20.06
N TRP A 472 -20.52 8.68 -19.07
CA TRP A 472 -19.56 8.30 -18.02
C TRP A 472 -20.01 7.07 -17.24
N ALA A 473 -21.28 7.01 -16.84
CA ALA A 473 -21.86 5.85 -16.17
C ALA A 473 -21.96 4.62 -17.09
N ASP A 474 -22.47 4.82 -18.31
CA ASP A 474 -22.85 3.71 -19.17
C ASP A 474 -21.66 3.07 -19.91
N TRP A 475 -20.71 3.87 -20.39
CA TRP A 475 -19.67 3.38 -21.28
C TRP A 475 -18.52 2.74 -20.52
N ASP A 476 -18.25 1.48 -20.84
CA ASP A 476 -17.14 0.72 -20.28
C ASP A 476 -15.85 1.01 -21.06
N ARG A 477 -14.79 1.41 -20.34
CA ARG A 477 -13.48 1.70 -20.93
C ARG A 477 -12.82 0.44 -21.53
N ASP A 478 -13.22 -0.75 -21.09
CA ASP A 478 -12.72 -2.01 -21.64
C ASP A 478 -13.39 -2.41 -22.96
N GLU A 479 -14.53 -1.78 -23.28
CA GLU A 479 -15.31 -2.11 -24.47
C GLU A 479 -15.28 -1.02 -25.54
N MET A 480 -15.16 0.26 -25.17
CA MET A 480 -15.40 1.37 -26.09
C MET A 480 -14.25 1.68 -27.07
N PHE A 481 -13.07 1.09 -26.88
CA PHE A 481 -11.88 1.39 -27.68
C PHE A 481 -11.46 0.23 -28.60
N GLU A 482 -11.05 0.56 -29.81
CA GLU A 482 -10.16 -0.29 -30.62
C GLU A 482 -8.74 -0.10 -30.09
N VAL A 483 -8.03 -1.19 -29.79
CA VAL A 483 -6.68 -1.17 -29.22
C VAL A 483 -5.73 -1.96 -30.10
N VAL A 484 -4.62 -1.33 -30.48
CA VAL A 484 -3.51 -1.98 -31.19
C VAL A 484 -2.23 -1.80 -30.38
N GLU A 485 -1.76 -2.89 -29.77
CA GLU A 485 -0.47 -2.93 -29.09
C GLU A 485 0.67 -2.93 -30.11
N LYS A 486 1.65 -2.06 -29.91
CA LYS A 486 2.89 -2.02 -30.69
C LYS A 486 4.04 -2.36 -29.76
N GLY A 487 4.42 -3.64 -29.76
CA GLY A 487 5.68 -4.11 -29.19
C GLY A 487 6.85 -3.77 -30.13
N LYS A 488 8.06 -3.69 -29.55
CA LYS A 488 9.30 -3.62 -30.33
C LYS A 488 9.42 -4.72 -31.37
#